data_AF-A0A6F9DQ98-F1
#
_entry.id   AF-A0A6F9DQ98-F1
#
_cell.length_a   1.000
_cell.length_b   1.000
_cell.length_c   1.000
_cell.angle_alpha   90.00
_cell.angle_beta   90.00
_cell.angle_gamma   90.00
#
_symmetry.space_group_name_H-M   'P 1'
#
loop_
_entity.id
_entity.type
_entity.pdbx_description
1 polymer ?
#
loop_
_entity_poly.entity_id
_entity_poly.type
_entity_poly.pdbx_seq_one_letter_code
_entity_poly.pdbx_strand_id
1 'polypeptide(L)'
;MLLRILSVPTNIYVHCLKHIRHHQTVASGFTNAQHFEEFKVHQHVKDTLSAVDGHDFEFTRDNLNRVVVYTDGCCLNNNLVVDPRRQAGIGVFWGKKHPLNMAIPIKEKHLTSNRSEILAAHTAVVFAKQLNLQTLCLHSDSLYVINSCNEWLLKWKTNTWLTKKGVKVKNLDLWKSFAVDLRAVFTTFQKVDETDECLKCAHDLANLGARK
;
A
#
# COMPACT_ATOMS: atom_id res chain seq x y z
N MET A 1 -12.20 41.36 8.70
CA MET A 1 -12.19 39.98 9.23
C MET A 1 -11.86 39.05 8.07
N LEU A 2 -10.57 38.81 7.82
CA LEU A 2 -10.07 37.94 6.75
C LEU A 2 -9.47 36.70 7.40
N LEU A 3 -10.12 35.55 7.21
CA LEU A 3 -9.68 34.28 7.77
C LEU A 3 -8.35 33.85 7.13
N ARG A 4 -7.37 33.59 8.00
CA ARG A 4 -6.10 32.95 7.69
C ARG A 4 -6.35 31.51 7.25
N ILE A 5 -5.96 31.18 6.03
CA ILE A 5 -5.75 29.80 5.59
C ILE A 5 -4.49 29.31 6.31
N LEU A 6 -4.67 28.40 7.27
CA LEU A 6 -3.56 27.71 7.92
C LEU A 6 -2.98 26.69 6.94
N SER A 7 -1.78 26.99 6.42
CA SER A 7 -0.99 26.04 5.64
C SER A 7 -0.57 24.87 6.54
N VAL A 8 -1.04 23.66 6.23
CA VAL A 8 -0.50 22.44 6.85
C VAL A 8 0.79 22.09 6.10
N PRO A 9 1.96 22.00 6.77
CA PRO A 9 3.21 21.72 6.09
C PRO A 9 3.21 20.32 5.49
N THR A 10 3.40 20.27 4.18
CA THR A 10 3.70 19.06 3.40
C THR A 10 5.12 18.60 3.70
N ASN A 11 5.35 17.27 3.64
CA ASN A 11 6.65 16.59 3.58
C ASN A 11 7.49 16.39 4.86
N ILE A 12 7.53 15.13 5.30
CA ILE A 12 8.64 14.59 6.12
C ILE A 12 9.39 13.45 5.41
N TYR A 13 8.86 12.87 4.32
CA TYR A 13 9.57 11.82 3.58
C TYR A 13 10.60 12.32 2.55
N VAL A 14 10.58 13.61 2.20
CA VAL A 14 11.35 14.13 1.06
C VAL A 14 12.86 14.20 1.27
N HIS A 15 13.38 14.17 2.49
CA HIS A 15 14.78 14.56 2.70
C HIS A 15 15.74 13.48 3.24
N CYS A 16 15.27 12.32 3.73
CA CYS A 16 16.12 11.48 4.59
C CYS A 16 16.72 10.21 3.94
N LEU A 17 16.42 9.87 2.68
CA LEU A 17 16.84 8.58 2.12
C LEU A 17 18.08 8.59 1.21
N LYS A 18 18.69 9.75 0.93
CA LYS A 18 19.90 9.82 0.09
C LYS A 18 21.22 9.48 0.81
N HIS A 19 21.23 9.27 2.14
CA HIS A 19 22.49 9.19 2.91
C HIS A 19 22.78 7.91 3.69
N ILE A 20 22.02 6.81 3.55
CA ILE A 20 22.39 5.55 4.20
C ILE A 20 23.13 4.64 3.21
N ARG A 21 24.44 4.91 3.03
CA ARG A 21 25.40 3.94 2.47
C ARG A 21 25.99 3.10 3.61
N HIS A 22 26.12 1.81 3.33
CA HIS A 22 26.84 0.76 4.07
C HIS A 22 26.54 0.61 5.56
N HIS A 23 25.77 -0.43 5.89
CA HIS A 23 26.24 -1.47 6.81
C HIS A 23 25.36 -2.71 6.61
N GLN A 24 25.95 -3.75 6.00
CA GLN A 24 25.44 -5.11 6.13
C GLN A 24 25.74 -5.62 7.55
N THR A 25 24.80 -6.44 8.02
CA THR A 25 24.95 -7.66 8.85
C THR A 25 24.18 -7.57 10.16
N VAL A 26 23.00 -8.19 10.18
CA VAL A 26 22.51 -9.04 11.30
C VAL A 26 21.38 -9.91 10.76
N ALA A 27 21.76 -11.10 10.29
CA ALA A 27 20.86 -12.22 10.18
C ALA A 27 20.85 -12.95 11.53
N SER A 28 19.79 -12.79 12.31
CA SER A 28 19.44 -13.77 13.36
C SER A 28 18.02 -13.53 13.87
N GLY A 29 17.13 -14.45 13.53
CA GLY A 29 15.95 -14.76 14.36
C GLY A 29 14.61 -14.19 13.90
N PHE A 30 14.05 -14.67 12.79
CA PHE A 30 12.59 -14.63 12.57
C PHE A 30 12.13 -15.92 11.87
N THR A 31 11.09 -16.55 12.41
CA THR A 31 10.58 -17.86 11.99
C THR A 31 9.88 -17.78 10.61
N ASN A 32 9.89 -18.91 9.88
CA ASN A 32 9.47 -19.09 8.48
C ASN A 32 8.03 -18.62 8.11
N ALA A 33 7.17 -18.26 9.06
CA ALA A 33 5.80 -17.84 8.78
C ALA A 33 5.65 -16.38 8.32
N GLN A 34 6.65 -15.51 8.57
CA GLN A 34 6.56 -14.07 8.26
C GLN A 34 6.90 -13.73 6.79
N HIS A 35 7.53 -14.64 6.05
CA HIS A 35 7.89 -14.45 4.63
C HIS A 35 6.77 -14.81 3.65
N PHE A 36 5.67 -15.39 4.12
CA PHE A 36 4.68 -16.01 3.25
C PHE A 36 3.83 -14.98 2.47
N GLU A 37 3.57 -13.81 3.05
CA GLU A 37 2.67 -12.81 2.44
C GLU A 37 3.39 -11.86 1.49
N GLU A 38 4.65 -11.51 1.78
CA GLU A 38 5.53 -10.79 0.84
C GLU A 38 5.63 -11.54 -0.48
N PHE A 39 5.76 -12.87 -0.42
CA PHE A 39 5.91 -13.72 -1.59
C PHE A 39 4.66 -13.71 -2.48
N LYS A 40 3.46 -13.60 -1.91
CA LYS A 40 2.21 -13.63 -2.70
C LYS A 40 1.95 -12.34 -3.46
N VAL A 41 2.14 -11.17 -2.83
CA VAL A 41 1.99 -9.87 -3.53
C VAL A 41 2.97 -9.78 -4.69
N HIS A 42 4.24 -10.10 -4.44
CA HIS A 42 5.27 -10.09 -5.47
C HIS A 42 4.98 -11.07 -6.60
N GLN A 43 4.56 -12.30 -6.28
CA GLN A 43 4.24 -13.28 -7.30
C GLN A 43 3.05 -12.85 -8.14
N HIS A 44 1.98 -12.35 -7.51
CA HIS A 44 0.80 -11.89 -8.24
C HIS A 44 1.11 -10.72 -9.20
N VAL A 45 1.93 -9.77 -8.75
CA VAL A 45 2.40 -8.67 -9.60
C VAL A 45 3.22 -9.20 -10.77
N LYS A 46 4.15 -10.12 -10.55
CA LYS A 46 4.96 -10.72 -11.61
C LYS A 46 4.11 -11.48 -12.63
N ASP A 47 3.16 -12.28 -12.17
CA ASP A 47 2.25 -13.04 -13.03
C ASP A 47 1.42 -12.07 -13.89
N THR A 48 0.93 -10.99 -13.28
CA THR A 48 0.17 -9.94 -13.99
C THR A 48 1.02 -9.27 -15.05
N LEU A 49 2.22 -8.81 -14.69
CA LEU A 49 3.11 -8.13 -15.62
C LEU A 49 3.57 -9.03 -16.77
N SER A 50 3.67 -10.34 -16.54
CA SER A 50 3.99 -11.31 -17.59
C SER A 50 2.80 -11.60 -18.52
N ALA A 51 1.57 -11.36 -18.05
CA ALA A 51 0.35 -11.56 -18.83
C ALA A 51 -0.07 -10.33 -19.66
N VAL A 52 0.46 -9.15 -19.34
CA VAL A 52 0.24 -7.94 -20.14
C VAL A 52 1.31 -7.84 -21.21
N ASP A 53 0.89 -7.96 -22.47
CA ASP A 53 1.76 -7.93 -23.63
C ASP A 53 2.23 -6.49 -23.92
N GLY A 54 3.54 -6.27 -23.96
CA GLY A 54 4.14 -4.93 -24.12
C GLY A 54 4.00 -4.06 -22.86
N HIS A 55 5.12 -3.63 -22.27
CA HIS A 55 5.13 -2.70 -21.12
C HIS A 55 4.85 -1.24 -21.52
N ASP A 56 4.15 -1.02 -22.63
CA ASP A 56 3.90 0.30 -23.22
C ASP A 56 2.45 0.71 -22.91
N PHE A 57 2.15 0.89 -21.62
CA PHE A 57 0.90 1.48 -21.16
C PHE A 57 1.15 2.87 -20.58
N GLU A 58 0.26 3.80 -20.93
CA GLU A 58 0.33 5.18 -20.49
C GLU A 58 -0.22 5.34 -19.08
N PHE A 59 0.55 6.00 -18.22
CA PHE A 59 0.15 6.31 -16.86
C PHE A 59 -0.44 7.71 -16.76
N THR A 60 -1.54 7.83 -16.03
CA THR A 60 -2.01 9.13 -15.55
C THR A 60 -0.97 9.72 -14.60
N ARG A 61 -0.67 11.02 -14.77
CA ARG A 61 0.29 11.73 -13.93
C ARG A 61 -0.33 12.99 -13.35
N ASP A 62 0.14 13.38 -12.17
CA ASP A 62 -0.24 14.65 -11.56
C ASP A 62 0.62 15.82 -12.07
N ASN A 63 0.37 17.01 -11.54
CA ASN A 63 1.10 18.24 -11.88
C ASN A 63 2.59 18.22 -11.49
N LEU A 64 3.03 17.27 -10.67
CA LEU A 64 4.43 17.04 -10.30
C LEU A 64 5.04 15.88 -11.10
N ASN A 65 4.36 15.44 -12.17
CA ASN A 65 4.78 14.36 -13.06
C ASN A 65 4.88 12.98 -12.37
N ARG A 66 4.24 12.80 -11.21
CA ARG A 66 4.21 11.53 -10.48
C ARG A 66 3.11 10.65 -11.06
N VAL A 67 3.38 9.35 -11.22
CA VAL A 67 2.34 8.40 -11.65
C VAL A 67 1.28 8.32 -10.57
N VAL A 68 0.00 8.41 -10.93
CA VAL A 68 -1.12 8.37 -9.99
C VAL A 68 -1.70 6.96 -9.92
N VAL A 69 -1.99 6.49 -8.71
CA VAL A 69 -2.68 5.23 -8.46
C VAL A 69 -3.65 5.36 -7.30
N TYR A 70 -4.79 4.71 -7.39
CA TYR A 70 -5.80 4.62 -6.34
C TYR A 70 -5.86 3.19 -5.81
N THR A 71 -5.96 3.05 -4.49
CA THR A 71 -6.02 1.74 -3.84
C THR A 71 -7.13 1.69 -2.80
N ASP A 72 -7.82 0.55 -2.72
CA ASP A 72 -8.82 0.26 -1.70
C ASP A 72 -8.69 -1.20 -1.25
N GLY A 73 -9.03 -1.47 0.02
CA GLY A 73 -8.97 -2.80 0.60
C GLY A 73 -10.23 -3.16 1.37
N CYS A 74 -11.03 -4.08 0.83
CA CYS A 74 -12.26 -4.47 1.49
C CYS A 74 -12.12 -5.78 2.29
N CYS A 75 -12.98 -5.93 3.30
CA CYS A 75 -13.20 -7.18 4.01
C CYS A 75 -14.69 -7.31 4.29
N LEU A 76 -15.37 -8.16 3.52
CA LEU A 76 -16.77 -8.52 3.72
C LEU A 76 -16.91 -9.30 5.04
N ASN A 77 -18.02 -9.07 5.73
CA ASN A 77 -18.33 -9.72 7.02
C ASN A 77 -17.30 -9.45 8.14
N ASN A 78 -16.60 -8.31 8.10
CA ASN A 78 -15.55 -7.96 9.07
C ASN A 78 -16.04 -7.89 10.54
N ASN A 79 -17.34 -7.73 10.77
CA ASN A 79 -17.94 -7.67 12.11
C ASN A 79 -18.18 -9.05 12.74
N LEU A 80 -18.10 -10.14 11.96
CA LEU A 80 -18.34 -11.51 12.46
C LEU A 80 -17.05 -12.08 13.04
N VAL A 81 -17.01 -12.43 14.34
CA VAL A 81 -15.81 -13.03 14.98
C VAL A 81 -15.33 -14.23 14.16
N VAL A 82 -14.08 -14.17 13.68
CA VAL A 82 -13.36 -15.20 12.88
C VAL A 82 -14.30 -16.15 12.15
N ASP A 83 -14.93 -15.64 11.09
CA ASP A 83 -15.93 -16.38 10.31
C ASP A 83 -15.30 -16.92 9.02
N PRO A 84 -15.46 -18.20 8.68
CA PRO A 84 -14.95 -18.77 7.42
C PRO A 84 -15.55 -18.11 6.17
N ARG A 85 -16.65 -17.36 6.30
CA ARG A 85 -17.30 -16.59 5.24
C ARG A 85 -16.73 -15.17 5.11
N ARG A 86 -15.73 -14.79 5.92
CA ARG A 86 -14.98 -13.56 5.67
C ARG A 86 -14.29 -13.69 4.32
N GLN A 87 -14.46 -12.65 3.52
CA GLN A 87 -13.88 -12.54 2.20
C GLN A 87 -13.26 -11.17 2.12
N ALA A 88 -12.05 -11.08 1.56
CA ALA A 88 -11.33 -9.82 1.50
C ALA A 88 -10.65 -9.69 0.16
N GLY A 89 -10.52 -8.44 -0.29
CA GLY A 89 -10.03 -8.15 -1.62
C GLY A 89 -9.20 -6.88 -1.65
N ILE A 90 -8.34 -6.82 -2.66
CA ILE A 90 -7.47 -5.71 -3.00
C ILE A 90 -7.96 -5.12 -4.31
N GLY A 91 -8.14 -3.79 -4.32
CA GLY A 91 -8.35 -3.01 -5.52
C GLY A 91 -7.15 -2.09 -5.79
N VAL A 92 -6.62 -2.16 -7.01
CA VAL A 92 -5.60 -1.22 -7.49
C VAL A 92 -6.05 -0.66 -8.83
N PHE A 93 -6.19 0.66 -8.91
CA PHE A 93 -6.72 1.37 -10.06
C PHE A 93 -5.72 2.44 -10.56
N TRP A 94 -5.25 2.27 -11.79
CA TRP A 94 -4.28 3.15 -12.46
C TRP A 94 -4.95 4.10 -13.47
N GLY A 95 -6.21 3.85 -13.81
CA GLY A 95 -6.96 4.65 -14.78
C GLY A 95 -7.99 3.82 -15.53
N LYS A 96 -8.88 4.49 -16.25
CA LYS A 96 -9.96 3.82 -17.01
C LYS A 96 -9.37 2.87 -18.06
N LYS A 97 -9.80 1.60 -18.03
CA LYS A 97 -9.32 0.53 -18.93
C LYS A 97 -7.80 0.28 -18.89
N HIS A 98 -7.10 0.75 -17.86
CA HIS A 98 -5.68 0.50 -17.72
C HIS A 98 -5.43 -1.01 -17.51
N PRO A 99 -4.50 -1.65 -18.24
CA PRO A 99 -4.32 -3.11 -18.21
C PRO A 99 -3.83 -3.63 -16.85
N LEU A 100 -3.21 -2.76 -16.05
CA LEU A 100 -2.77 -3.09 -14.68
C LEU A 100 -3.83 -2.86 -13.59
N ASN A 101 -5.08 -2.59 -13.94
CA ASN A 101 -6.15 -2.52 -12.94
C ASN A 101 -6.42 -3.92 -12.37
N MET A 102 -6.38 -4.05 -11.05
CA MET A 102 -6.40 -5.35 -10.38
C MET A 102 -7.50 -5.46 -9.33
N ALA A 103 -8.13 -6.64 -9.34
CA ALA A 103 -9.07 -7.11 -8.34
C ALA A 103 -8.57 -8.47 -7.82
N ILE A 104 -7.97 -8.49 -6.62
CA ILE A 104 -7.22 -9.65 -6.11
C ILE A 104 -7.89 -10.18 -4.84
N PRO A 105 -8.21 -11.49 -4.75
CA PRO A 105 -8.70 -12.09 -3.50
C PRO A 105 -7.56 -12.26 -2.49
N ILE A 106 -7.84 -11.95 -1.22
CA ILE A 106 -6.93 -12.22 -0.10
C ILE A 106 -7.31 -13.56 0.51
N LYS A 107 -6.41 -14.54 0.37
CA LYS A 107 -6.62 -15.93 0.85
C LYS A 107 -5.98 -16.21 2.21
N GLU A 108 -5.82 -15.18 3.04
CA GLU A 108 -5.20 -15.30 4.36
C GLU A 108 -6.19 -15.79 5.43
N LYS A 109 -5.66 -16.39 6.51
CA LYS A 109 -6.50 -16.81 7.65
C LYS A 109 -7.04 -15.61 8.45
N HIS A 110 -6.27 -14.53 8.52
CA HIS A 110 -6.60 -13.36 9.34
C HIS A 110 -7.06 -12.22 8.45
N LEU A 111 -8.33 -12.25 8.04
CA LEU A 111 -8.90 -11.21 7.20
C LEU A 111 -9.44 -10.06 8.05
N THR A 112 -8.96 -8.85 7.77
CA THR A 112 -9.45 -7.60 8.35
C THR A 112 -9.35 -6.50 7.30
N SER A 113 -10.23 -5.49 7.34
CA SER A 113 -10.16 -4.34 6.43
C SER A 113 -8.78 -3.67 6.48
N ASN A 114 -8.21 -3.41 7.66
CA ASN A 114 -6.88 -2.80 7.78
C ASN A 114 -5.76 -3.59 7.06
N ARG A 115 -5.83 -4.92 7.03
CA ARG A 115 -4.84 -5.74 6.30
C ARG A 115 -5.06 -5.61 4.80
N SER A 116 -6.31 -5.64 4.35
CA SER A 116 -6.65 -5.42 2.94
C SER A 116 -6.14 -4.07 2.44
N GLU A 117 -6.32 -3.00 3.23
CA GLU A 117 -5.83 -1.66 2.91
C GLU A 117 -4.30 -1.62 2.76
N ILE A 118 -3.57 -2.24 3.68
CA ILE A 118 -2.10 -2.30 3.62
C ILE A 118 -1.66 -3.05 2.36
N LEU A 119 -2.26 -4.21 2.10
CA LEU A 119 -1.90 -5.05 0.96
C LEU A 119 -2.22 -4.36 -0.37
N ALA A 120 -3.31 -3.59 -0.45
CA ALA A 120 -3.64 -2.82 -1.64
C ALA A 120 -2.58 -1.75 -1.94
N ALA A 121 -2.20 -0.98 -0.93
CA ALA A 121 -1.14 0.02 -1.06
C ALA A 121 0.22 -0.62 -1.39
N HIS A 122 0.54 -1.74 -0.75
CA HIS A 122 1.78 -2.49 -1.00
C HIS A 122 1.84 -3.04 -2.42
N THR A 123 0.73 -3.61 -2.92
CA THR A 123 0.63 -4.11 -4.29
C THR A 123 0.93 -3.02 -5.33
N ALA A 124 0.37 -1.82 -5.15
CA ALA A 124 0.64 -0.70 -6.05
C ALA A 124 2.13 -0.29 -6.07
N VAL A 125 2.79 -0.29 -4.91
CA VAL A 125 4.24 0.02 -4.81
C VAL A 125 5.09 -1.09 -5.42
N VAL A 126 4.69 -2.37 -5.29
CA VAL A 126 5.39 -3.49 -5.93
C VAL A 126 5.27 -3.40 -7.45
N PHE A 127 4.11 -3.05 -8.01
CA PHE A 127 3.96 -2.74 -9.43
C PHE A 127 4.92 -1.62 -9.86
N ALA A 128 4.90 -0.49 -9.15
CA ALA A 128 5.76 0.65 -9.45
C ALA A 128 7.26 0.27 -9.42
N LYS A 129 7.66 -0.56 -8.46
CA LYS A 129 9.03 -1.09 -8.35
C LYS A 129 9.39 -1.99 -9.54
N GLN A 130 8.53 -2.95 -9.91
CA GLN A 130 8.81 -3.86 -11.03
C GLN A 130 8.85 -3.12 -12.38
N LEU A 131 8.10 -2.03 -12.50
CA LEU A 131 8.06 -1.17 -13.70
C LEU A 131 9.12 -0.07 -13.70
N ASN A 132 10.01 -0.05 -12.70
CA ASN A 132 11.06 0.95 -12.54
C ASN A 132 10.53 2.41 -12.52
N LEU A 133 9.32 2.62 -12.01
CA LEU A 133 8.77 3.96 -11.82
C LEU A 133 9.56 4.69 -10.73
N GLN A 134 9.99 5.91 -11.02
CA GLN A 134 10.77 6.70 -10.06
C GLN A 134 9.88 7.33 -8.98
N THR A 135 8.69 7.78 -9.36
CA THR A 135 7.80 8.58 -8.48
C THR A 135 6.35 8.13 -8.61
N LEU A 136 5.69 7.93 -7.47
CA LEU A 136 4.31 7.46 -7.35
C LEU A 136 3.51 8.37 -6.40
N CYS A 137 2.30 8.75 -6.81
CA CYS A 137 1.30 9.38 -5.96
C CYS A 137 0.17 8.37 -5.71
N LEU A 138 0.09 7.87 -4.49
CA LEU A 138 -0.87 6.85 -4.07
C LEU A 138 -2.02 7.50 -3.31
N HIS A 139 -3.23 7.30 -3.81
CA HIS A 139 -4.48 7.78 -3.24
C HIS A 139 -5.22 6.64 -2.53
N SER A 140 -5.66 6.90 -1.31
CA SER A 140 -6.48 5.99 -0.51
C SER A 140 -7.32 6.80 0.46
N ASP A 141 -8.47 6.29 0.87
CA ASP A 141 -9.27 6.85 1.95
C ASP A 141 -8.84 6.35 3.35
N SER A 142 -8.01 5.31 3.41
CA SER A 142 -7.56 4.69 4.66
C SER A 142 -6.58 5.59 5.42
N LEU A 143 -7.08 6.34 6.40
CA LEU A 143 -6.24 7.11 7.32
C LEU A 143 -5.20 6.23 8.04
N TYR A 144 -5.49 4.93 8.20
CA TYR A 144 -4.53 3.99 8.75
C TYR A 144 -3.31 3.84 7.84
N VAL A 145 -3.50 3.67 6.53
CA VAL A 145 -2.39 3.63 5.55
C VAL A 145 -1.72 4.99 5.42
N ILE A 146 -2.50 6.05 5.22
CA ILE A 146 -1.97 7.41 5.01
C ILE A 146 -1.09 7.84 6.18
N ASN A 147 -1.56 7.71 7.43
CA ASN A 147 -0.78 8.12 8.60
C ASN A 147 0.41 7.18 8.86
N SER A 148 0.25 5.87 8.60
CA SER A 148 1.35 4.93 8.75
C SER A 148 2.50 5.27 7.81
N CYS A 149 2.20 5.49 6.53
CA CYS A 149 3.21 5.78 5.53
C CYS A 149 3.82 7.17 5.67
N ASN A 150 3.01 8.20 6.00
CA ASN A 150 3.53 9.56 6.11
C ASN A 150 4.26 9.83 7.43
N GLU A 151 3.94 9.12 8.52
CA GLU A 151 4.50 9.42 9.84
C GLU A 151 4.96 8.21 10.65
N TRP A 152 4.10 7.19 10.80
CA TRP A 152 4.30 6.22 11.87
C TRP A 152 5.36 5.17 11.54
N LEU A 153 5.50 4.76 10.28
CA LEU A 153 6.51 3.79 9.86
C LEU A 153 7.92 4.20 10.27
N LEU A 154 8.27 5.48 10.14
CA LEU A 154 9.57 5.98 10.56
C LEU A 154 9.76 5.81 12.07
N LYS A 155 8.77 6.26 12.86
CA LYS A 155 8.79 6.18 14.33
C LYS A 155 8.83 4.72 14.81
N TRP A 156 8.09 3.82 14.17
CA TRP A 156 8.07 2.40 14.49
C TRP A 156 9.40 1.73 14.16
N LYS A 157 10.01 2.04 13.01
CA LYS A 157 11.34 1.51 12.66
C LYS A 157 12.41 1.91 13.67
N THR A 158 12.38 3.16 14.15
CA THR A 158 13.35 3.66 15.14
C THR A 158 13.08 3.15 16.56
N ASN A 159 11.86 2.72 16.86
CA ASN A 159 11.44 2.25 18.19
C ASN A 159 11.12 0.74 18.21
N THR A 160 11.93 -0.06 17.52
CA THR A 160 11.85 -1.53 17.53
C THR A 160 10.44 -2.08 17.26
N TRP A 161 9.68 -1.38 16.42
CA TRP A 161 8.30 -1.70 16.06
C TRP A 161 7.28 -1.73 17.21
N LEU A 162 7.46 -0.81 18.17
CA LEU A 162 6.53 -0.57 19.26
C LEU A 162 5.73 0.71 19.06
N THR A 163 4.46 0.66 19.47
CA THR A 163 3.60 1.84 19.59
C THR A 163 4.07 2.75 20.74
N LYS A 164 3.52 3.97 20.83
CA LYS A 164 3.79 4.88 21.97
C LYS A 164 3.48 4.28 23.33
N LYS A 165 2.60 3.27 23.40
CA LYS A 165 2.23 2.56 24.64
C LYS A 165 3.16 1.38 24.95
N GLY A 166 4.27 1.21 24.22
CA GLY A 166 5.22 0.11 24.40
C GLY A 166 4.74 -1.25 23.90
N VAL A 167 3.54 -1.34 23.30
CA VAL A 167 3.02 -2.60 22.72
C VAL A 167 3.43 -2.74 21.25
N LYS A 168 3.59 -3.98 20.78
CA LYS A 168 3.89 -4.27 19.37
C LYS A 168 2.86 -3.63 18.44
N VAL A 169 3.35 -3.08 17.33
CA VAL A 169 2.50 -2.51 16.27
C VAL A 169 1.62 -3.62 15.67
N LYS A 170 0.34 -3.31 15.42
CA LYS A 170 -0.57 -4.23 14.72
C LYS A 170 -0.18 -4.37 13.25
N ASN A 171 -0.42 -5.54 12.65
CA ASN A 171 -0.06 -5.84 11.25
C ASN A 171 1.44 -5.66 10.95
N LEU A 172 2.28 -5.91 11.95
CA LEU A 172 3.72 -5.71 11.86
C LEU A 172 4.37 -6.51 10.72
N ASP A 173 3.86 -7.71 10.46
CA ASP A 173 4.26 -8.57 9.36
C ASP A 173 4.17 -7.83 8.01
N LEU A 174 3.01 -7.23 7.71
CA LEU A 174 2.80 -6.49 6.46
C LEU A 174 3.62 -5.20 6.43
N TRP A 175 3.67 -4.45 7.54
CA TRP A 175 4.40 -3.19 7.59
C TRP A 175 5.90 -3.35 7.39
N LYS A 176 6.51 -4.43 7.90
CA LYS A 176 7.92 -4.71 7.69
C LYS A 176 8.22 -4.90 6.21
N SER A 177 7.45 -5.74 5.53
CA SER A 177 7.63 -6.04 4.11
C SER A 177 7.37 -4.80 3.24
N PHE A 178 6.24 -4.13 3.45
CA PHE A 178 5.90 -2.93 2.71
C PHE A 178 6.96 -1.83 2.86
N ALA A 179 7.52 -1.67 4.06
CA ALA A 179 8.54 -0.65 4.30
C ALA A 179 9.93 -0.98 3.74
N VAL A 180 10.16 -2.20 3.24
CA VAL A 180 11.32 -2.54 2.40
C VAL A 180 11.10 -2.02 0.99
N ASP A 181 9.95 -2.32 0.39
CA ASP A 181 9.65 -1.93 -1.00
C ASP A 181 9.46 -0.44 -1.20
N LEU A 182 8.95 0.27 -0.19
CA LEU A 182 8.87 1.73 -0.19
C LEU A 182 10.22 2.44 -0.37
N ARG A 183 11.35 1.73 -0.19
CA ARG A 183 12.69 2.29 -0.44
C ARG A 183 13.03 2.36 -1.93
N ALA A 184 12.34 1.59 -2.78
CA ALA A 184 12.65 1.48 -4.20
C ALA A 184 11.96 2.56 -5.07
N VAL A 185 10.84 3.12 -4.59
CA VAL A 185 10.02 4.07 -5.34
C VAL A 185 9.73 5.28 -4.46
N PHE A 186 9.98 6.49 -4.96
CA PHE A 186 9.60 7.70 -4.24
C PHE A 186 8.08 7.84 -4.23
N THR A 187 7.45 7.46 -3.13
CA THR A 187 5.98 7.37 -3.01
C THR A 187 5.44 8.45 -2.09
N THR A 188 4.45 9.20 -2.55
CA THR A 188 3.66 10.12 -1.74
C THR A 188 2.26 9.59 -1.52
N PHE A 189 1.75 9.69 -0.30
CA PHE A 189 0.43 9.20 0.07
C PHE A 189 -0.52 10.36 0.30
N GLN A 190 -1.61 10.42 -0.46
CA GLN A 190 -2.64 11.45 -0.31
C GLN A 190 -3.97 10.84 0.10
N LYS A 191 -4.56 11.40 1.16
CA LYS A 191 -5.94 11.08 1.53
C LYS A 191 -6.85 11.68 0.49
N VAL A 192 -7.72 10.86 -0.09
CA VAL A 192 -8.80 11.31 -0.98
C VAL A 192 -10.15 11.09 -0.31
N ASP A 193 -11.16 11.84 -0.74
CA ASP A 193 -12.52 11.72 -0.23
C ASP A 193 -13.20 10.46 -0.79
N GLU A 194 -14.13 9.88 -0.03
CA GLU A 194 -14.90 8.70 -0.45
C GLU A 194 -15.77 8.94 -1.69
N THR A 195 -16.08 10.21 -1.99
CA THR A 195 -16.84 10.59 -3.18
C THR A 195 -16.01 10.62 -4.46
N ASP A 196 -14.67 10.55 -4.39
CA ASP A 196 -13.76 10.53 -5.54
C ASP A 196 -14.08 9.35 -6.49
N GLU A 197 -14.26 9.65 -7.77
CA GLU A 197 -14.67 8.65 -8.76
C GLU A 197 -13.60 7.57 -9.01
N CYS A 198 -12.32 7.94 -8.95
CA CYS A 198 -11.23 7.00 -9.13
C CYS A 198 -11.06 6.12 -7.89
N LEU A 199 -11.29 6.66 -6.70
CA LEU A 199 -11.36 5.85 -5.48
C LEU A 199 -12.52 4.85 -5.54
N LYS A 200 -13.70 5.26 -6.02
CA LYS A 200 -14.84 4.34 -6.23
C LYS A 200 -14.46 3.20 -7.19
N CYS A 201 -13.69 3.47 -8.24
CA CYS A 201 -13.19 2.41 -9.12
C CYS A 201 -12.25 1.43 -8.38
N ALA A 202 -11.38 1.92 -7.50
CA ALA A 202 -10.56 1.04 -6.65
C ALA A 202 -11.42 0.22 -5.69
N HIS A 203 -12.47 0.83 -5.11
CA HIS A 203 -13.43 0.15 -4.25
C HIS A 203 -14.19 -0.98 -4.95
N ASP A 204 -14.65 -0.74 -6.17
CA ASP A 204 -15.33 -1.75 -6.99
C ASP A 204 -14.38 -2.92 -7.30
N LEU A 205 -13.11 -2.64 -7.60
CA LEU A 205 -12.09 -3.67 -7.79
C LEU A 205 -11.82 -4.47 -6.51
N ALA A 206 -11.76 -3.82 -5.35
CA ALA A 206 -11.56 -4.50 -4.07
C ALA A 206 -12.72 -5.46 -3.77
N ASN A 207 -13.97 -5.01 -3.95
CA ASN A 207 -15.16 -5.85 -3.79
C ASN A 207 -15.22 -6.99 -4.81
N LEU A 208 -14.83 -6.74 -6.06
CA LEU A 208 -14.71 -7.79 -7.06
C LEU A 208 -13.66 -8.83 -6.64
N GLY A 209 -12.53 -8.38 -6.11
CA GLY A 209 -11.46 -9.24 -5.58
C GLY A 209 -11.96 -10.13 -4.45
N ALA A 210 -12.71 -9.57 -3.49
CA ALA A 210 -13.24 -10.33 -2.36
C ALA A 210 -14.22 -11.44 -2.77
N ARG A 211 -14.94 -11.26 -3.87
CA ARG A 211 -15.97 -12.22 -4.34
C ARG A 211 -15.42 -13.35 -5.21
N LYS A 212 -14.13 -13.34 -5.56
CA LYS A 212 -13.44 -14.38 -6.35
C LYS A 212 -13.01 -15.55 -5.48
#